data_AF-A0A7J9PN77-F1
#
_entry.id   AF-A0A7J9PN77-F1
#
_cell.length_a   1.000
_cell.length_b   1.000
_cell.length_c   1.000
_cell.angle_alpha   90.00
_cell.angle_beta   90.00
_cell.angle_gamma   90.00
#
_symmetry.space_group_name_H-M   'P 1'
#
loop_
_entity.id
_entity.type
_entity.pdbx_description
1 polymer ?
#
loop_
_entity_poly.entity_id
_entity_poly.type
_entity_poly.pdbx_seq_one_letter_code
_entity_poly.pdbx_strand_id
1 'polypeptide(L)'
;MAKDKKEDTGPTKFSSRTIFILKMLGCGVGFAGIMWYIMNHSVIGSDVVRGLAAVPLVFYLMAELIDTIVDMNTDVYTKIFKKYDGYVAVGLTILTVVCMFFVTLWALSGSITFSIGSAGASSVVVASIFALYLLAPSTGKEKLLLYMWIGATIATWGSYLTIIPSFTGFGL
;
A
#
# COMPACT_ATOMS: atom_id res chain seq x y z
N MET A 1 -7.71 -46.97 -32.06
CA MET A 1 -6.46 -46.38 -31.57
C MET A 1 -6.47 -44.90 -31.95
N ALA A 2 -7.08 -44.03 -31.15
CA ALA A 2 -6.44 -43.36 -30.01
C ALA A 2 -5.21 -42.52 -30.43
N LYS A 3 -5.41 -41.19 -30.50
CA LYS A 3 -4.63 -40.24 -29.69
C LYS A 3 -5.24 -38.84 -29.78
N ASP A 4 -6.13 -38.63 -28.81
CA ASP A 4 -6.38 -37.40 -28.09
C ASP A 4 -5.23 -36.39 -28.21
N LYS A 5 -5.45 -35.30 -28.94
CA LYS A 5 -4.55 -34.14 -28.97
C LYS A 5 -4.88 -33.34 -27.72
N LYS A 6 -4.08 -33.56 -26.67
CA LYS A 6 -4.03 -32.69 -25.48
C LYS A 6 -3.85 -31.25 -25.95
N GLU A 7 -4.93 -30.49 -25.78
CA GLU A 7 -4.91 -29.04 -25.83
C GLU A 7 -4.04 -28.57 -24.67
N ASP A 8 -2.90 -27.98 -25.05
CA ASP A 8 -1.86 -27.53 -24.15
C ASP A 8 -2.42 -26.37 -23.31
N THR A 9 -2.93 -26.67 -22.12
CA THR A 9 -3.31 -25.69 -21.11
C THR A 9 -2.05 -25.04 -20.55
N GLY A 10 -1.41 -24.20 -21.37
CA GLY A 10 -0.35 -23.30 -20.94
C GLY A 10 -0.84 -22.34 -19.84
N PRO A 11 0.06 -21.80 -19.00
CA PRO A 11 -0.31 -21.01 -17.84
C PRO A 11 -1.23 -19.88 -18.28
N THR A 12 -2.42 -19.86 -17.67
CA THR A 12 -3.49 -18.90 -17.97
C THR A 12 -2.91 -17.50 -18.10
N LYS A 13 -2.83 -17.03 -19.34
CA LYS A 13 -2.23 -15.75 -19.69
C LYS A 13 -3.19 -14.68 -19.19
N PHE A 14 -3.08 -14.29 -17.92
CA PHE A 14 -3.92 -13.26 -17.33
C PHE A 14 -3.82 -12.00 -18.19
N SER A 15 -4.94 -11.63 -18.81
CA SER A 15 -5.06 -10.40 -19.58
C SER A 15 -4.79 -9.21 -18.67
N SER A 16 -4.15 -8.15 -19.17
CA SER A 16 -3.98 -6.87 -18.46
C SER A 16 -5.31 -6.36 -17.89
N ARG A 17 -6.45 -6.66 -18.53
CA ARG A 17 -7.78 -6.32 -18.03
C ARG A 17 -8.19 -7.13 -16.79
N THR A 18 -7.83 -8.41 -16.72
CA THR A 18 -8.17 -9.26 -15.58
C THR A 18 -7.38 -8.86 -14.33
N ILE A 19 -6.11 -8.49 -14.50
CA ILE A 19 -5.27 -7.98 -13.41
C ILE A 19 -5.82 -6.65 -12.87
N PHE A 20 -6.25 -5.76 -13.78
CA PHE A 20 -6.89 -4.51 -13.40
C PHE A 20 -8.16 -4.75 -12.56
N ILE A 21 -9.03 -5.66 -12.97
CA ILE A 21 -10.26 -6.02 -12.24
C ILE A 21 -9.93 -6.62 -10.86
N LEU A 22 -8.93 -7.51 -10.78
CA LEU A 22 -8.50 -8.11 -9.52
C LEU A 22 -7.96 -7.06 -8.54
N LYS A 23 -7.15 -6.11 -9.00
CA LYS A 23 -6.69 -4.98 -8.18
C LYS A 23 -7.86 -4.12 -7.69
N MET A 24 -8.83 -3.84 -8.57
CA MET A 24 -10.01 -3.06 -8.22
C MET A 24 -10.87 -3.76 -7.16
N LEU A 25 -11.10 -5.07 -7.30
CA LEU A 25 -11.81 -5.88 -6.31
C LEU A 25 -11.04 -5.93 -4.98
N GLY A 26 -9.73 -6.17 -5.01
CA GLY A 26 -8.89 -6.17 -3.82
C GLY A 26 -8.91 -4.83 -3.09
N CYS A 27 -8.87 -3.72 -3.84
CA CYS A 27 -8.98 -2.38 -3.30
C CYS A 27 -10.36 -2.13 -2.65
N GLY A 28 -11.44 -2.54 -3.32
CA GLY A 28 -12.80 -2.44 -2.77
C GLY A 28 -12.98 -3.23 -1.47
N VAL A 29 -12.50 -4.47 -1.42
CA VAL A 29 -12.55 -5.31 -0.20
C VAL A 29 -11.70 -4.72 0.91
N GLY A 30 -10.48 -4.26 0.60
CA GLY A 30 -9.63 -3.62 1.59
C GLY A 30 -10.25 -2.34 2.15
N PHE A 31 -10.86 -1.52 1.30
CA PHE A 31 -11.54 -0.29 1.73
C PHE A 31 -12.77 -0.60 2.61
N ALA A 32 -13.54 -1.62 2.27
CA ALA A 32 -14.62 -2.11 3.13
C ALA A 32 -14.09 -2.56 4.51
N GLY A 33 -12.93 -3.23 4.54
CA GLY A 33 -12.24 -3.59 5.78
C GLY A 33 -11.82 -2.38 6.62
N ILE A 34 -11.27 -1.33 5.99
CA ILE A 34 -10.97 -0.06 6.67
C ILE A 34 -12.24 0.54 7.28
N MET A 35 -13.33 0.62 6.50
CA MET A 35 -14.57 1.22 6.97
C MET A 35 -15.18 0.44 8.12
N TRP A 36 -15.18 -0.88 8.05
CA TRP A 36 -15.58 -1.74 9.15
C TRP A 36 -14.72 -1.50 10.40
N TYR A 37 -13.40 -1.37 10.24
CA TYR A 37 -12.49 -1.11 11.36
C TYR A 37 -12.75 0.27 12.01
N ILE A 38 -12.92 1.32 11.20
CA ILE A 38 -13.26 2.68 11.65
C ILE A 38 -14.56 2.67 12.47
N MET A 39 -15.60 1.99 11.97
CA MET A 39 -16.90 1.90 12.65
C MET A 39 -16.79 1.23 14.02
N ASN A 40 -15.96 0.19 14.15
CA ASN A 40 -15.82 -0.56 15.41
C ASN A 40 -14.84 0.07 16.42
N HIS A 41 -13.95 0.96 15.97
CA HIS A 41 -12.91 1.56 16.83
C HIS A 41 -13.07 3.08 17.04
N SER A 42 -14.21 3.65 16.65
CA SER A 42 -14.54 5.08 16.83
C SER A 42 -13.43 6.03 16.36
N VAL A 43 -12.81 5.72 15.22
CA VAL A 43 -11.70 6.52 14.69
C VAL A 43 -12.25 7.86 14.20
N ILE A 44 -11.77 8.95 14.80
CA ILE A 44 -12.20 10.31 14.45
C ILE A 44 -11.38 10.80 13.24
N GLY A 45 -12.03 11.48 12.29
CA GLY A 45 -11.36 12.00 11.09
C GLY A 45 -10.17 12.91 11.41
N SER A 46 -10.23 13.69 12.50
CA SER A 46 -9.12 14.52 12.96
C SER A 46 -7.87 13.71 13.32
N ASP A 47 -8.03 12.51 13.87
CA ASP A 47 -6.90 11.66 14.26
C ASP A 47 -6.27 10.99 13.04
N VAL A 48 -7.07 10.69 12.01
CA VAL A 48 -6.55 10.23 10.71
C VAL A 48 -5.76 11.34 10.02
N VAL A 49 -6.27 12.58 10.01
CA VAL A 49 -5.57 13.74 9.42
C VAL A 49 -4.25 14.00 10.16
N ARG A 50 -4.24 13.95 11.49
CA ARG A 50 -3.01 14.05 12.29
C ARG A 50 -2.04 12.92 11.97
N GLY A 51 -2.53 11.69 11.86
CA GLY A 51 -1.71 10.53 11.49
C GLY A 51 -1.08 10.69 10.10
N LEU A 52 -1.85 11.13 9.09
CA LEU A 52 -1.33 11.43 7.75
C LEU A 52 -0.24 12.52 7.79
N ALA A 53 -0.47 13.60 8.54
CA ALA A 53 0.52 14.68 8.67
C ALA A 53 1.79 14.25 9.41
N ALA A 54 1.68 13.30 10.35
CA ALA A 54 2.78 12.81 11.17
C ALA A 54 3.67 11.80 10.44
N VAL A 55 3.21 11.17 9.37
CA VAL A 55 4.08 10.32 8.54
C VAL A 55 5.18 11.19 7.91
N PRO A 56 6.47 10.83 8.09
CA PRO A 56 7.54 11.62 7.52
C PRO A 56 7.49 11.67 5.99
N LEU A 57 7.82 12.83 5.41
CA LEU A 57 7.78 13.06 3.95
C LEU A 57 8.57 12.01 3.17
N VAL A 58 9.70 11.54 3.72
CA VAL A 58 10.50 10.47 3.13
C VAL A 58 9.68 9.22 2.78
N PHE A 59 8.70 8.82 3.61
CA PHE A 59 7.88 7.64 3.32
C PHE A 59 6.91 7.85 2.17
N TYR A 60 6.35 9.05 2.03
CA TYR A 60 5.53 9.41 0.86
C TYR A 60 6.36 9.35 -0.42
N LEU A 61 7.56 9.94 -0.40
CA LEU A 61 8.47 9.92 -1.54
C LEU A 61 8.93 8.49 -1.88
N MET A 62 9.23 7.67 -0.88
CA MET A 62 9.60 6.26 -1.09
C MET A 62 8.43 5.46 -1.65
N ALA A 63 7.21 5.64 -1.14
CA ALA A 63 6.02 4.97 -1.65
C ALA A 63 5.76 5.35 -3.11
N GLU A 64 5.84 6.64 -3.45
CA GLU A 64 5.72 7.11 -4.84
C GLU A 64 6.84 6.60 -5.73
N LEU A 65 8.08 6.52 -5.24
CA LEU A 65 9.20 6.00 -6.00
C LEU A 65 9.02 4.50 -6.29
N ILE A 66 8.63 3.71 -5.29
CA ILE A 66 8.34 2.29 -5.44
C ILE A 66 7.23 2.09 -6.45
N ASP A 67 6.12 2.84 -6.32
CA ASP A 67 4.97 2.74 -7.21
C ASP A 67 5.28 3.20 -8.64
N THR A 68 6.05 4.28 -8.79
CA THR A 68 6.54 4.75 -10.09
C THR A 68 7.45 3.71 -10.75
N ILE A 69 8.37 3.10 -10.01
CA ILE A 69 9.24 2.03 -10.53
C ILE A 69 8.40 0.82 -10.93
N VAL A 70 7.38 0.49 -10.15
CA VAL A 70 6.43 -0.60 -10.40
C VAL A 70 5.58 -0.34 -11.64
N ASP A 71 5.15 0.89 -11.90
CA ASP A 71 4.25 1.24 -13.01
C ASP A 71 4.99 1.63 -14.31
N MET A 72 6.14 2.31 -14.20
CA MET A 72 7.07 2.54 -15.32
C MET A 72 7.56 1.20 -15.88
N ASN A 73 7.75 0.23 -14.98
CA ASN A 73 7.86 -1.15 -15.36
C ASN A 73 6.47 -1.80 -15.31
N THR A 74 5.52 -1.33 -16.12
CA THR A 74 4.30 -2.09 -16.47
C THR A 74 4.65 -3.50 -16.96
N ASP A 75 5.90 -3.67 -17.37
CA ASP A 75 6.59 -4.91 -17.66
C ASP A 75 7.15 -5.68 -16.46
N VAL A 76 7.38 -5.16 -15.25
CA VAL A 76 7.88 -5.94 -14.09
C VAL A 76 6.78 -6.84 -13.55
N TYR A 77 5.58 -6.33 -13.26
CA TYR A 77 4.47 -7.20 -12.91
C TYR A 77 4.15 -8.14 -14.07
N THR A 78 4.06 -7.63 -15.30
CA THR A 78 3.79 -8.47 -16.48
C THR A 78 4.91 -9.48 -16.78
N LYS A 79 6.20 -9.17 -16.52
CA LYS A 79 7.35 -10.08 -16.67
C LYS A 79 7.39 -11.08 -15.52
N ILE A 80 7.04 -10.70 -14.30
CA ILE A 80 6.93 -11.62 -13.16
C ILE A 80 5.75 -12.58 -13.39
N PHE A 81 4.58 -12.07 -13.81
CA PHE A 81 3.41 -12.87 -14.22
C PHE A 81 3.66 -13.72 -15.50
N LYS A 82 4.60 -13.33 -16.37
CA LYS A 82 5.02 -14.12 -17.55
C LYS A 82 6.13 -15.13 -17.24
N LYS A 83 6.98 -14.86 -16.24
CA LYS A 83 8.16 -15.68 -15.88
C LYS A 83 7.86 -16.66 -14.74
N TYR A 84 6.86 -16.35 -13.91
CA TYR A 84 6.39 -17.18 -12.82
C TYR A 84 4.90 -17.44 -12.97
N ASP A 85 4.46 -18.59 -12.46
CA ASP A 85 3.04 -18.97 -12.42
C ASP A 85 2.21 -17.84 -11.81
N GLY A 86 1.01 -17.56 -12.35
CA GLY A 86 0.22 -16.38 -11.98
C GLY A 86 -0.03 -16.22 -10.47
N TYR A 87 0.01 -17.33 -9.73
CA TYR A 87 -0.08 -17.39 -8.27
C TYR A 87 1.10 -16.69 -7.56
N VAL A 88 2.32 -16.82 -8.06
CA VAL A 88 3.53 -16.24 -7.43
C VAL A 88 3.49 -14.72 -7.52
N ALA A 89 3.02 -14.19 -8.64
CA ALA A 89 2.94 -12.76 -8.87
C ALA A 89 1.83 -12.09 -8.04
N VAL A 90 0.68 -12.78 -7.86
CA VAL A 90 -0.34 -12.36 -6.89
C VAL A 90 0.23 -12.38 -5.47
N GLY A 91 0.94 -13.45 -5.09
CA GLY A 91 1.60 -13.57 -3.79
C GLY A 91 2.59 -12.45 -3.50
N LEU A 92 3.42 -12.07 -4.48
CA LEU A 92 4.37 -10.96 -4.35
C LEU A 92 3.67 -9.59 -4.20
N THR A 93 2.56 -9.39 -4.90
CA THR A 93 1.74 -8.17 -4.77
C THR A 93 1.19 -8.06 -3.34
N ILE A 94 0.60 -9.14 -2.83
CA ILE A 94 0.07 -9.20 -1.46
C ILE A 94 1.19 -8.96 -0.45
N LEU A 95 2.34 -9.60 -0.63
CA LEU A 95 3.49 -9.41 0.25
C LEU A 95 3.92 -7.93 0.31
N THR A 96 3.95 -7.25 -0.83
CA THR A 96 4.36 -5.84 -0.88
C THR A 96 3.35 -4.94 -0.19
N VAL A 97 2.04 -5.18 -0.37
CA VAL A 97 0.97 -4.45 0.34
C VAL A 97 1.09 -4.65 1.85
N VAL A 98 1.30 -5.89 2.31
CA VAL A 98 1.48 -6.22 3.73
C VAL A 98 2.75 -5.56 4.28
N CYS A 99 3.87 -5.61 3.56
CA CYS A 99 5.09 -4.92 3.96
C CYS A 99 4.87 -3.41 4.07
N MET A 100 4.18 -2.79 3.12
CA MET A 100 3.90 -1.35 3.14
C MET A 100 3.03 -0.95 4.33
N PHE A 101 2.03 -1.76 4.66
CA PHE A 101 1.23 -1.59 5.88
C PHE A 101 2.13 -1.56 7.12
N PHE A 102 2.99 -2.56 7.30
CA PHE A 102 3.87 -2.64 8.47
C PHE A 102 4.89 -1.50 8.51
N VAL A 103 5.51 -1.14 7.39
CA VAL A 103 6.47 -0.02 7.31
C VAL A 103 5.80 1.29 7.70
N THR A 104 4.58 1.55 7.23
CA THR A 104 3.84 2.76 7.57
C THR A 104 3.40 2.76 9.04
N LEU A 105 2.96 1.60 9.56
CA LEU A 105 2.62 1.45 10.97
C LEU A 105 3.83 1.70 11.87
N TRP A 106 5.01 1.24 11.46
CA TRP A 106 6.28 1.50 12.15
C TRP A 106 6.68 2.97 12.10
N ALA A 107 6.53 3.62 10.95
CA ALA A 107 6.79 5.05 10.80
C ALA A 107 5.91 5.89 11.73
N LEU A 108 4.68 5.45 11.98
CA LEU A 108 3.72 6.10 12.88
C LEU A 108 3.93 5.76 14.35
N SER A 109 4.34 4.52 14.66
CA SER A 109 4.57 4.10 16.05
C SER A 109 5.90 4.62 16.60
N GLY A 110 6.86 4.93 15.73
CA GLY A 110 8.21 5.39 16.11
C GLY A 110 9.00 4.36 16.94
N SER A 111 8.55 3.10 16.98
CA SER A 111 9.14 2.05 17.83
C SER A 111 9.42 0.78 17.03
N ILE A 112 10.58 0.18 17.30
CA ILE A 112 11.02 -1.10 16.71
C ILE A 112 10.14 -2.28 17.21
N THR A 113 9.44 -2.12 18.33
CA THR A 113 8.54 -3.14 18.86
C THR A 113 7.17 -3.02 18.22
N PHE A 114 6.88 -3.88 17.23
CA PHE A 114 5.54 -4.03 16.67
C PHE A 114 4.60 -4.67 17.70
N SER A 115 3.88 -3.84 18.45
CA SER A 115 2.73 -4.28 19.22
C SER A 115 1.45 -3.86 18.49
N ILE A 116 0.84 -4.80 17.77
CA ILE A 116 -0.44 -4.58 17.08
C ILE A 116 -1.53 -4.20 18.10
N GLY A 117 -1.42 -4.66 19.35
CA GLY A 117 -2.32 -4.31 20.44
C GLY A 117 -2.12 -2.92 21.05
N SER A 118 -1.01 -2.23 20.76
CA SER A 118 -0.77 -0.86 21.23
C SER A 118 -0.72 0.18 20.11
N ALA A 119 -0.86 -0.24 18.85
CA ALA A 119 -0.99 0.67 17.74
C ALA A 119 -2.34 1.40 17.85
N GLY A 120 -2.32 2.73 17.84
CA GLY A 120 -3.55 3.52 17.84
C GLY A 120 -4.43 3.16 16.64
N ALA A 121 -5.75 3.11 16.83
CA ALA A 121 -6.69 2.76 15.78
C ALA A 121 -6.57 3.69 14.55
N SER A 122 -6.25 4.98 14.77
CA SER A 122 -5.94 5.93 13.71
C SER A 122 -4.69 5.55 12.91
N SER A 123 -3.63 5.07 13.56
CA SER A 123 -2.40 4.65 12.88
C SER A 123 -2.63 3.42 12.01
N VAL A 124 -3.45 2.47 12.47
CA VAL A 124 -3.87 1.30 11.67
C VAL A 124 -4.62 1.74 10.43
N VAL A 125 -5.53 2.71 10.55
CA VAL A 125 -6.28 3.26 9.42
C VAL A 125 -5.34 3.93 8.42
N VAL A 126 -4.42 4.79 8.87
CA VAL A 126 -3.47 5.48 7.99
C VAL A 126 -2.54 4.48 7.28
N ALA A 127 -1.99 3.51 8.01
CA ALA A 127 -1.18 2.44 7.42
C ALA A 127 -1.96 1.62 6.38
N SER A 128 -3.26 1.37 6.64
CA SER A 128 -4.14 0.68 5.69
C SER A 128 -4.37 1.50 4.43
N ILE A 129 -4.55 2.83 4.54
CA ILE A 129 -4.70 3.74 3.39
C ILE A 129 -3.45 3.68 2.50
N PHE A 130 -2.25 3.73 3.09
CA PHE A 130 -0.99 3.58 2.35
C PHE A 130 -0.86 2.23 1.66
N ALA A 131 -1.21 1.14 2.35
CA ALA A 131 -1.15 -0.20 1.79
C ALA A 131 -2.13 -0.37 0.61
N LEU A 132 -3.35 0.14 0.76
CA LEU A 132 -4.37 0.14 -0.29
C LEU A 132 -4.00 0.99 -1.49
N TYR A 133 -3.33 2.12 -1.26
CA TYR A 133 -2.84 2.98 -2.32
C TYR A 133 -1.89 2.23 -3.27
N LEU A 134 -0.99 1.42 -2.72
CA LEU A 134 -0.05 0.63 -3.52
C LEU A 134 -0.76 -0.49 -4.32
N LEU A 135 -1.91 -0.97 -3.82
CA LEU A 135 -2.74 -1.94 -4.52
C LEU A 135 -3.59 -1.29 -5.62
N ALA A 136 -3.84 0.02 -5.54
CA ALA A 136 -4.70 0.73 -6.46
C ALA A 136 -4.21 0.58 -7.91
N PRO A 137 -5.14 0.55 -8.88
CA PRO A 137 -4.76 0.52 -10.28
C PRO A 137 -4.22 1.90 -10.72
N SER A 138 -3.13 1.90 -11.49
CA SER A 138 -2.59 3.09 -12.18
C SER A 138 -2.09 4.23 -11.28
N THR A 139 -1.70 3.92 -10.05
CA THR A 139 -1.23 4.90 -9.07
C THR A 139 0.11 5.55 -9.41
N GLY A 140 0.92 4.95 -10.29
CA GLY A 140 2.25 5.47 -10.64
C GLY A 140 2.26 6.73 -11.52
N LYS A 141 1.07 7.21 -11.95
CA LYS A 141 0.92 8.44 -12.76
C LYS A 141 0.45 9.64 -11.95
N GLU A 142 -0.24 9.41 -10.84
CA GLU A 142 -0.87 10.46 -10.05
C GLU A 142 -0.27 10.46 -8.63
N LYS A 143 0.16 11.64 -8.16
CA LYS A 143 0.83 11.80 -6.85
C LYS A 143 -0.17 12.00 -5.71
N LEU A 144 -1.19 11.14 -5.64
CA LEU A 144 -2.32 11.31 -4.72
C LEU A 144 -1.88 11.23 -3.25
N LEU A 145 -0.96 10.30 -2.93
CA LEU A 145 -0.39 10.17 -1.58
C LEU A 145 0.28 11.48 -1.13
N LEU A 146 1.08 12.09 -2.00
CA LEU A 146 1.72 13.38 -1.72
C LEU A 146 0.70 14.52 -1.61
N TYR A 147 -0.35 14.54 -2.43
CA TYR A 147 -1.43 15.54 -2.28
C TYR A 147 -2.18 15.40 -0.96
N MET A 148 -2.44 14.17 -0.52
CA MET A 148 -3.04 13.90 0.81
C MET A 148 -2.13 14.38 1.93
N TRP A 149 -0.81 14.16 1.82
CA TRP A 149 0.15 14.68 2.79
C TRP A 149 0.13 16.21 2.87
N ILE A 150 0.23 16.89 1.72
CA ILE A 150 0.18 18.36 1.67
C ILE A 150 -1.10 18.88 2.31
N GLY A 151 -2.25 18.29 1.97
CA GLY A 151 -3.54 18.65 2.58
C GLY A 151 -3.57 18.45 4.10
N ALA A 152 -3.04 17.32 4.58
CA ALA A 152 -2.97 17.02 6.00
C ALA A 152 -2.01 17.96 6.75
N THR A 153 -0.86 18.29 6.15
CA THR A 153 0.09 19.26 6.70
C THR A 153 -0.53 20.65 6.81
N ILE A 154 -1.22 21.11 5.76
CA ILE A 154 -1.91 22.41 5.78
C ILE A 154 -3.00 22.42 6.85
N ALA A 155 -3.82 21.37 6.92
CA ALA A 155 -4.90 21.25 7.91
C ALA A 155 -4.37 21.23 9.36
N THR A 156 -3.15 20.75 9.58
CA THR A 156 -2.48 20.72 10.89
C THR A 156 -1.56 21.90 11.14
N TRP A 157 -1.55 22.90 10.24
CA TRP A 157 -0.66 24.07 10.30
C TRP A 157 0.83 23.70 10.41
N GLY A 158 1.22 22.57 9.85
CA GLY A 158 2.59 22.07 9.90
C GLY A 158 3.04 21.55 11.28
N SER A 159 2.14 21.40 12.25
CA SER A 159 2.47 21.00 13.63
C SER A 159 3.18 19.64 13.73
N TYR A 160 3.00 18.78 12.72
CA TYR A 160 3.55 17.42 12.67
C TYR A 160 4.53 17.20 11.51
N LEU A 161 4.97 18.29 10.85
CA LEU A 161 5.83 18.18 9.68
C LEU A 161 7.19 17.58 10.05
N THR A 162 7.40 16.35 9.59
CA THR A 162 8.66 15.64 9.75
C THR A 162 9.18 15.29 8.35
N ILE A 163 10.37 15.74 7.99
CA ILE A 163 10.94 15.45 6.66
C ILE A 163 11.63 14.09 6.66
N ILE A 164 12.47 13.86 7.68
CA ILE A 164 13.23 12.63 7.89
C ILE A 164 12.85 12.10 9.28
N PRO A 165 12.48 10.81 9.42
CA PRO A 165 12.22 10.25 10.74
C PRO A 165 13.47 10.39 11.62
N SER A 166 13.29 10.86 12.86
CA SER A 166 14.33 10.75 13.87
C SER A 166 14.49 9.27 14.21
N PHE A 167 15.55 8.64 13.72
CA PHE A 167 15.91 7.29 14.15
C PHE A 167 16.30 7.36 15.62
N THR A 168 15.44 6.85 16.50
CA THR A 168 15.79 6.62 17.92
C THR A 168 16.98 5.65 17.95
N GLY A 169 18.20 6.20 18.02
CA GLY A 169 19.45 5.46 17.91
C GLY A 169 20.61 6.24 17.28
N PHE A 170 20.32 7.26 16.47
CA PHE A 170 21.33 8.25 16.03
C PHE A 170 20.88 9.62 16.53
N GLY A 171 21.25 9.93 17.78
CA GLY A 171 21.23 11.30 18.26
C GLY A 171 22.24 12.12 17.47
N LEU A 172 21.75 13.13 16.77
CA LEU A 172 22.45 14.39 16.60
C LEU A 172 21.75 15.41 17.49
#